data_AF-A0A950Z5V0-F1
#
_entry.id   AF-A0A950Z5V0-F1
#
_cell.length_a   1.000
_cell.length_b   1.000
_cell.length_c   1.000
_cell.angle_alpha   90.00
_cell.angle_beta   90.00
_cell.angle_gamma   90.00
#
_symmetry.space_group_name_H-M   'P 1'
#
loop_
_entity.id
_entity.type
_entity.pdbx_description
1 polymer ?
#
loop_
_entity_poly.entity_id
_entity_poly.type
_entity_poly.pdbx_seq_one_letter_code
_entity_poly.pdbx_strand_id
1 'polypeptide(L)'
;AEFLHNEVPGISIPDEVRERIRGKEGAEGEKIGLEVARQVAGELLSHFRGVYLITPFLRYELTAQLCRWVRASQPAAAAARAGA
;
A
#
# COMPACT_ATOMS: atom_id res chain seq x y z
N ALA A 1 -9.48 4.23 6.97
CA ALA A 1 -10.20 3.13 6.29
C ALA A 1 -11.65 3.52 6.03
N GLU A 2 -12.41 3.87 7.07
CA GLU A 2 -13.85 4.22 6.95
C GLU A 2 -14.17 5.27 5.88
N PHE A 3 -13.45 6.39 5.82
CA PHE A 3 -13.70 7.40 4.78
C PHE A 3 -13.62 6.82 3.36
N LEU A 4 -12.56 6.06 3.05
CA LEU A 4 -12.39 5.49 1.71
C LEU A 4 -13.49 4.49 1.38
N HIS A 5 -13.99 3.76 2.38
CA HIS A 5 -15.06 2.79 2.22
C HIS A 5 -16.44 3.44 2.01
N ASN A 6 -16.72 4.53 2.74
CA ASN A 6 -18.04 5.15 2.76
C ASN A 6 -18.19 6.28 1.73
N GLU A 7 -17.12 7.04 1.48
CA GLU A 7 -17.18 8.30 0.72
C GLU A 7 -16.60 8.19 -0.69
N VAL A 8 -15.91 7.09 -1.04
CA VAL A 8 -15.30 6.91 -2.36
C VAL A 8 -16.02 5.81 -3.15
N PRO A 9 -16.82 6.17 -4.18
CA PRO A 9 -17.53 5.19 -4.98
C PRO A 9 -16.60 4.15 -5.61
N GLY A 10 -16.99 2.89 -5.51
CA GLY A 10 -16.24 1.77 -6.08
C GLY A 10 -15.07 1.26 -5.22
N ILE A 11 -14.81 1.87 -4.05
CA ILE A 11 -13.82 1.35 -3.08
C ILE A 11 -14.55 0.63 -1.94
N SER A 12 -14.30 -0.67 -1.81
CA SER A 12 -14.74 -1.45 -0.66
C SER A 12 -13.53 -2.03 0.07
N ILE A 13 -13.50 -1.89 1.39
CA ILE A 13 -12.43 -2.41 2.23
C ILE A 13 -13.03 -3.53 3.09
N PRO A 14 -12.44 -4.75 3.09
CA PRO A 14 -12.94 -5.86 3.88
C PRO A 14 -13.10 -5.53 5.37
N ASP A 15 -14.16 -6.05 5.99
CA ASP A 15 -14.49 -5.78 7.40
C ASP A 15 -13.32 -6.11 8.34
N GLU A 16 -12.64 -7.23 8.12
CA GLU A 16 -11.46 -7.63 8.91
C GLU A 16 -10.35 -6.57 8.89
N VAL A 17 -10.15 -5.88 7.76
CA VAL A 17 -9.14 -4.82 7.63
C VAL A 17 -9.62 -3.56 8.36
N ARG A 18 -10.91 -3.24 8.26
CA ARG A 18 -11.50 -2.09 8.97
C ARG A 18 -11.44 -2.28 10.47
N GLU A 19 -11.76 -3.47 10.99
CA GLU A 19 -11.67 -3.80 12.40
C GLU A 19 -10.23 -3.72 12.93
N ARG A 20 -9.24 -4.18 12.16
CA ARG A 20 -7.82 -4.04 12.55
C ARG A 20 -7.39 -2.58 12.74
N ILE A 21 -7.97 -1.65 11.98
CA ILE A 21 -7.64 -0.22 12.01
C ILE A 21 -8.54 0.55 13.01
N ARG A 22 -9.69 -0.01 13.40
CA ARG A 22 -10.66 0.64 14.29
C ARG A 22 -10.01 1.07 15.60
N GLY A 23 -10.19 2.33 15.97
CA GLY A 23 -9.62 2.92 17.18
C GLY A 23 -8.10 3.07 17.18
N LYS A 24 -7.43 2.87 16.03
CA LYS A 24 -5.99 3.12 15.84
C LYS A 24 -5.80 4.45 15.12
N GLU A 25 -4.92 5.28 15.65
CA GLU A 25 -4.63 6.62 15.12
C GLU A 25 -3.13 6.81 14.89
N GLY A 26 -2.79 7.83 14.10
CA GLY A 26 -1.41 8.18 13.79
C GLY A 26 -0.59 6.98 13.29
N ALA A 27 0.61 6.83 13.84
CA ALA A 27 1.60 5.84 13.41
C ALA A 27 1.09 4.37 13.48
N GLU A 28 0.26 4.04 14.48
CA GLU A 28 -0.28 2.68 14.64
C GLU A 28 -1.23 2.33 13.47
N GLY A 29 -2.16 3.23 13.14
CA GLY A 29 -3.06 3.05 12.01
C GLY A 29 -2.32 3.03 10.68
N GLU A 30 -1.30 3.90 10.53
CA GLU A 30 -0.46 3.95 9.33
C GLU A 30 0.35 2.67 9.13
N LYS A 31 0.91 2.10 10.20
CA LYS A 31 1.64 0.83 10.17
C LYS A 31 0.75 -0.31 9.65
N ILE A 32 -0.46 -0.45 10.21
CA ILE A 32 -1.42 -1.48 9.79
C ILE A 32 -1.83 -1.27 8.33
N GLY A 33 -2.09 -0.02 7.93
CA GLY A 33 -2.40 0.32 6.53
C GLY A 33 -1.27 -0.05 5.57
N LEU A 34 -0.02 0.23 5.93
CA LEU A 34 1.17 -0.14 5.16
C LEU A 34 1.36 -1.66 5.06
N GLU A 35 1.12 -2.39 6.16
CA GLU A 35 1.18 -3.86 6.17
C GLU A 35 0.17 -4.47 5.19
N VAL A 36 -1.08 -4.03 5.26
CA VAL A 36 -2.15 -4.49 4.34
C VAL A 36 -1.81 -4.13 2.90
N ALA A 37 -1.36 -2.89 2.64
CA ALA A 37 -1.00 -2.46 1.29
C ALA A 37 0.16 -3.28 0.70
N ARG A 38 1.15 -3.67 1.52
CA ARG A 38 2.24 -4.56 1.09
C ARG A 38 1.76 -5.97 0.77
N GLN A 39 0.83 -6.51 1.55
CA GLN A 39 0.23 -7.84 1.28
C GLN A 39 -0.47 -7.84 -0.09
N VAL A 40 -1.34 -6.85 -0.32
CA VAL A 40 -2.06 -6.71 -1.60
C VAL A 40 -1.08 -6.47 -2.75
N ALA A 41 -0.14 -5.55 -2.60
CA ALA A 41 0.84 -5.26 -3.64
C ALA A 41 1.73 -6.48 -3.96
N GLY A 42 2.14 -7.25 -2.94
CA GLY A 42 2.92 -8.47 -3.12
C GLY A 42 2.18 -9.51 -3.96
N GLU A 43 0.90 -9.74 -3.66
CA GLU A 43 0.07 -10.65 -4.45
C GLU A 43 -0.09 -10.13 -5.88
N LEU A 44 -0.43 -8.86 -6.08
CA LEU A 44 -0.58 -8.27 -7.42
C LEU A 44 0.70 -8.36 -8.25
N LEU A 45 1.86 -8.14 -7.65
CA LEU A 45 3.15 -8.20 -8.36
C LEU A 45 3.53 -9.61 -8.81
N SER A 46 2.91 -10.65 -8.25
CA SER A 46 3.08 -12.02 -8.74
C SER A 46 2.31 -12.28 -10.05
N HIS A 47 1.24 -11.51 -10.30
CA HIS A 47 0.37 -11.64 -11.48
C HIS A 47 0.59 -10.54 -12.54
N PHE A 48 1.10 -9.37 -12.12
CA PHE A 48 1.21 -8.19 -12.97
C PHE A 48 2.63 -7.60 -12.93
N ARG A 49 3.03 -6.91 -14.01
CA ARG A 49 4.37 -6.29 -14.13
C ARG A 49 4.59 -5.08 -13.23
N GLY A 50 3.55 -4.56 -12.61
CA GLY A 50 3.62 -3.39 -11.76
C GLY A 50 2.27 -3.02 -11.16
N VAL A 51 2.29 -2.02 -10.28
CA VAL A 51 1.11 -1.48 -9.61
C VAL A 51 1.11 0.05 -9.71
N TYR A 52 -0.08 0.64 -9.80
CA TYR A 52 -0.27 2.08 -9.69
C TYR A 52 -0.70 2.43 -8.27
N LEU A 53 -0.05 3.43 -7.66
CA LEU A 53 -0.33 3.84 -6.29
C LEU A 53 -1.07 5.19 -6.29
N ILE A 54 -2.19 5.25 -5.56
CA ILE A 54 -2.95 6.47 -5.33
C ILE A 54 -2.53 7.03 -3.95
N THR A 55 -2.26 8.34 -3.88
CA THR A 55 -1.90 9.03 -2.63
C THR A 55 -3.10 9.84 -2.11
N PRO A 56 -3.95 9.26 -1.24
CA PRO A 56 -5.05 10.02 -0.66
C PRO A 56 -4.56 10.96 0.45
N PHE A 57 -5.29 12.07 0.66
CA PHE A 57 -5.10 13.00 1.78
C PHE A 57 -3.69 13.59 1.93
N LEU A 58 -2.96 13.73 0.81
CA LEU A 58 -1.58 14.25 0.79
C LEU A 58 -0.59 13.45 1.67
N ARG A 59 -0.91 12.21 2.05
CA ARG A 59 -0.02 11.34 2.84
C ARG A 59 1.03 10.66 1.94
N TYR A 60 1.90 11.47 1.33
CA TYR A 60 2.85 11.00 0.34
C TYR A 60 3.95 10.11 0.96
N GLU A 61 4.26 10.26 2.24
CA GLU A 61 5.28 9.49 2.93
C GLU A 61 4.97 7.99 2.92
N LEU A 62 3.70 7.63 3.18
CA LEU A 62 3.25 6.22 3.17
C LEU A 62 3.35 5.64 1.75
N THR A 63 2.90 6.40 0.76
CA THR A 63 2.95 5.96 -0.64
C THR A 63 4.39 5.84 -1.14
N ALA A 64 5.27 6.76 -0.74
CA ALA A 64 6.69 6.71 -1.07
C ALA A 64 7.39 5.51 -0.41
N GLN A 65 7.05 5.20 0.85
CA GLN A 65 7.53 4.00 1.53
C GLN A 65 7.10 2.72 0.80
N LEU A 66 5.83 2.63 0.41
CA LEU A 66 5.32 1.49 -0.35
C LEU A 66 5.97 1.38 -1.72
N CYS A 67 6.15 2.49 -2.45
CA CYS A 67 6.84 2.52 -3.74
C CYS A 67 8.28 1.99 -3.64
N ARG A 68 9.04 2.41 -2.61
CA ARG A 68 10.40 1.89 -2.36
C ARG A 68 10.38 0.39 -2.12
N TRP A 69 9.42 -0.11 -1.34
CA TRP A 69 9.25 -1.52 -1.07
C TRP A 69 8.93 -2.31 -2.35
N VAL A 70 7.93 -1.88 -3.14
CA VAL A 70 7.55 -2.50 -4.41
C VAL A 70 8.74 -2.61 -5.36
N ARG A 71 9.53 -1.53 -5.50
CA ARG A 71 10.73 -1.55 -6.34
C ARG A 71 11.76 -2.54 -5.81
N ALA A 72 12.00 -2.62 -4.50
CA ALA A 72 12.94 -3.57 -3.93
C ALA A 72 12.50 -5.04 -4.10
N SER A 73 11.18 -5.30 -4.16
CA SER A 73 10.61 -6.63 -4.34
C SER A 73 10.63 -7.15 -5.79
N GLN A 74 10.95 -6.32 -6.79
CA GLN A 74 11.00 -6.76 -8.18
C GLN A 74 12.39 -7.31 -8.56
N PRO A 75 12.47 -8.46 -9.24
CA PRO A 75 13.74 -9.11 -9.59
C PRO A 75 14.64 -8.26 -10.52
N ALA A 76 14.06 -7.35 -11.33
CA ALA A 76 14.81 -6.47 -12.23
C ALA A 76 15.39 -5.21 -11.56
N ALA A 77 14.87 -4.82 -10.39
CA ALA A 77 15.31 -3.59 -9.72
C ALA A 77 16.69 -3.72 -9.04
N ALA A 78 17.13 -4.96 -8.78
CA ALA A 78 18.49 -5.24 -8.31
C ALA A 78 19.52 -5.09 -9.45
N ALA A 79 19.20 -5.54 -10.66
CA ALA A 79 20.10 -5.49 -11.81
C ALA A 79 20.34 -4.05 -12.33
N ALA A 80 19.30 -3.21 -12.34
CA ALA A 80 19.41 -1.81 -12.78
C ALA A 80 20.23 -0.90 -11.83
N ARG A 81 20.50 -1.34 -10.60
CA ARG A 81 21.33 -0.60 -9.63
C ARG A 81 22.80 -1.04 -9.62
N ALA A 82 23.13 -2.18 -10.24
CA ALA A 82 24.50 -2.69 -10.32
C ALA A 82 25.27 -2.19 -11.57
N GLY A 83 24.61 -1.43 -12.44
CA GLY A 83 25.18 -0.91 -13.68
C GLY A 83 25.17 0.63 -13.80
N ALA A 84 25.11 1.36 -12.68
CA ALA A 84 25.21 2.81 -12.63
C ALA A 84 26.43 3.22 -11.78
#